data_AF-A0A835YRM5-F1
#
_entry.id   AF-A0A835YRM5-F1
#
_cell.length_a   1.000
_cell.length_b   1.000
_cell.length_c   1.000
_cell.angle_alpha   90.00
_cell.angle_beta   90.00
_cell.angle_gamma   90.00
#
_symmetry.space_group_name_H-M   'P 1'
#
loop_
_entity.id
_entity.type
_entity.pdbx_description
1 polymer ?
#
loop_
_entity_poly.entity_id
_entity_poly.type
_entity_poly.pdbx_seq_one_letter_code
_entity_poly.pdbx_strand_id
1 'polypeptide(L)'
;MSSDSASYRLPPSFLPELENEPVHDYRLSYRRFRSGHHEGSKGEVAAPLHRSPELDHEDDIETMVESDGRFQQIHAAINAYRMHYRMYRRGHPEGAKGEITDLSVKMSSRVAASLPVAQLQRLARHKREGALAPNASKYHVHLGAGRLGLGLVIPALSRGAAPFAILQRPSGAWKALTASGADATRIRVNGDETVIEFALLVNGSRPEAALGGALPVFAVTDDPVILAALIARATSYSTSLGPGLADTVLPLLGGLPADAAAEQRPALYACENDHAAVHSLAQELEGRVDVVDCMVDRICTERTISAEFVGIGTEPHPGEVVVITPPKTAPLPPLGGDNIRWPKIAAEAEYWCQRKLLMVNGMHTCLAFMTLCKHEPGGLSGDGWKEHTLNTMATADEAERRRMWVWAVARCLFIAWEHEPEVIASAHGAEGHAEVCAALLSYARATLGRFSTVQDKVGRVLGGGVANRWNGRLKVIADFLAGEPAFRGGLRGELLKQAGVGEEELRREVNALVAESQRFVGVQVQRRQSQIVVT
;
A
#
# COMPACT_ATOMS: atom_id res chain seq x y z
N MET A 1 23.33 40.63 16.01
CA MET A 1 22.43 40.96 14.87
C MET A 1 21.01 40.80 15.36
N SER A 2 20.32 41.92 15.58
CA SER A 2 18.96 41.99 16.12
C SER A 2 17.97 41.50 15.07
N SER A 3 17.26 40.40 15.35
CA SER A 3 16.10 40.00 14.56
C SER A 3 14.96 40.96 14.82
N ASP A 4 14.45 41.61 13.78
CA ASP A 4 13.23 42.41 13.82
C ASP A 4 12.06 41.55 14.33
N SER A 5 11.77 41.64 15.62
CA SER A 5 10.50 41.21 16.18
C SER A 5 9.46 42.23 15.73
N ALA A 6 8.79 41.98 14.61
CA ALA A 6 7.57 42.72 14.27
C ALA A 6 6.65 42.68 15.49
N SER A 7 6.50 43.82 16.18
CA SER A 7 5.69 43.87 17.40
C SER A 7 4.26 43.52 17.00
N TYR A 8 3.78 42.34 17.41
CA TYR A 8 2.41 41.92 17.19
C TYR A 8 1.49 42.76 18.09
N ARG A 9 1.25 44.02 17.72
CA ARG A 9 0.23 44.84 18.38
C ARG A 9 -1.11 44.14 18.17
N LEU A 10 -1.75 43.76 19.28
CA LEU A 10 -3.14 43.34 19.27
C LEU A 10 -4.00 44.58 19.00
N PRO A 11 -5.09 44.46 18.21
CA PRO A 11 -6.07 45.53 18.14
C PRO A 11 -6.66 45.80 19.54
N PRO A 12 -7.08 47.04 19.83
CA PRO A 12 -7.71 47.37 21.12
C PRO A 12 -8.90 46.44 21.41
N SER A 13 -9.20 46.26 22.68
CA SER A 13 -10.36 45.44 23.03
C SER A 13 -11.65 46.11 22.59
N PHE A 14 -12.67 45.32 22.28
CA PHE A 14 -14.00 45.84 21.91
C PHE A 14 -14.77 46.40 23.11
N LEU A 15 -14.30 46.11 24.32
CA LEU A 15 -14.78 46.67 25.59
C LEU A 15 -13.58 47.19 26.40
N PRO A 16 -13.62 48.43 26.92
CA PRO A 16 -12.54 48.98 27.74
C PRO A 16 -12.19 48.14 28.97
N GLU A 17 -13.17 47.46 29.56
CA GLU A 17 -13.01 46.63 30.76
C GLU A 17 -12.16 45.37 30.51
N LEU A 18 -12.02 44.99 29.24
CA LEU A 18 -11.20 43.88 28.78
C LEU A 18 -9.76 44.32 28.43
N GLU A 19 -9.41 45.60 28.60
CA GLU A 19 -8.03 46.09 28.49
C GLU A 19 -7.26 45.91 29.81
N ASN A 20 -7.16 44.65 30.24
CA ASN A 20 -6.34 44.27 31.38
C ASN A 20 -5.29 43.23 30.95
N GLU A 21 -4.20 43.18 31.70
CA GLU A 21 -3.04 42.33 31.41
C GLU A 21 -3.41 40.84 31.23
N PRO A 22 -4.24 40.21 32.09
CA PRO A 22 -4.68 38.82 31.88
C PRO A 22 -5.41 38.58 30.55
N VAL A 23 -6.31 39.50 30.16
CA VAL A 23 -7.05 39.38 28.90
C VAL A 23 -6.13 39.65 27.71
N HIS A 24 -5.20 40.60 27.82
CA HIS A 24 -4.20 40.86 26.80
C HIS A 24 -3.29 39.65 26.57
N ASP A 25 -2.80 39.03 27.63
CA ASP A 25 -1.95 37.83 27.58
C ASP A 25 -2.71 36.62 27.06
N TYR A 26 -3.98 36.46 27.46
CA TYR A 26 -4.86 35.45 26.88
C TYR A 26 -5.05 35.69 25.38
N ARG A 27 -5.28 36.93 24.92
CA ARG A 27 -5.47 37.25 23.50
C ARG A 27 -4.19 37.02 22.69
N LEU A 28 -3.02 37.31 23.25
CA LEU A 28 -1.72 37.03 22.64
C LEU A 28 -1.48 35.53 22.54
N SER A 29 -1.67 34.81 23.64
CA SER A 29 -1.53 33.35 23.71
C SER A 29 -2.50 32.65 22.77
N TYR A 30 -3.76 33.10 22.75
CA TYR A 30 -4.78 32.58 21.83
C TYR A 30 -4.44 32.91 20.37
N ARG A 31 -3.91 34.09 20.06
CA ARG A 31 -3.47 34.44 18.71
C ARG A 31 -2.26 33.61 18.27
N ARG A 32 -1.29 33.35 19.16
CA ARG A 32 -0.14 32.45 18.93
C ARG A 32 -0.61 31.01 18.68
N PHE A 33 -1.52 30.52 19.51
CA PHE A 33 -2.18 29.24 19.32
C PHE A 33 -2.88 29.19 17.95
N ARG A 34 -3.64 30.23 17.57
CA ARG A 34 -4.34 30.29 16.28
C ARG A 34 -3.42 30.49 15.07
N SER A 35 -2.22 31.01 15.26
CA SER A 35 -1.19 31.11 14.21
C SER A 35 -0.31 29.86 14.10
N GLY A 36 -0.60 28.80 14.84
CA GLY A 36 0.11 27.53 14.75
C GLY A 36 1.32 27.38 15.68
N HIS A 37 1.54 28.32 16.61
CA HIS A 37 2.57 28.15 17.64
C HIS A 37 2.13 27.12 18.68
N HIS A 38 3.09 26.44 19.30
CA HIS A 38 2.85 25.39 20.29
C HIS A 38 2.41 25.93 21.66
N GLU A 39 2.59 27.23 21.91
CA GLU A 39 2.21 27.92 23.15
C GLU A 39 0.79 28.52 23.07
N GLY A 40 0.07 28.51 24.20
CA GLY A 40 -1.19 29.24 24.40
C GLY A 40 -2.46 28.40 24.34
N SER A 41 -2.36 27.07 24.45
CA SER A 41 -3.54 26.20 24.54
C SER A 41 -4.18 26.23 25.95
N LYS A 42 -5.51 26.09 26.03
CA LYS A 42 -6.25 26.01 27.30
C LYS A 42 -5.83 24.72 28.04
N GLY A 43 -4.90 24.82 28.99
CA GLY A 43 -4.35 23.71 29.78
C GLY A 43 -2.85 23.81 30.10
N GLU A 44 -2.11 24.76 29.52
CA GLU A 44 -0.67 24.94 29.78
C GLU A 44 -0.35 25.58 31.14
N VAL A 45 -1.35 26.08 31.86
CA VAL A 45 -1.23 26.47 33.28
C VAL A 45 -1.97 25.43 34.14
N ALA A 46 -1.49 24.20 34.12
CA ALA A 46 -1.84 23.19 35.11
C ALA A 46 -0.57 22.42 35.50
N ALA A 47 -0.41 22.24 36.82
CA ALA A 47 0.70 21.63 37.53
C ALA A 47 1.35 20.42 36.84
N PRO A 48 2.64 20.14 37.09
CA PRO A 48 3.37 19.03 36.48
C PRO A 48 2.58 17.72 36.65
N LEU A 49 2.08 17.20 35.53
CA LEU A 49 1.53 15.85 35.47
C LEU A 49 2.62 14.90 35.95
N HIS A 50 2.30 14.13 36.99
CA HIS A 50 3.08 12.98 37.43
C HIS A 50 3.54 12.21 36.19
N ARG A 51 4.86 12.06 36.02
CA ARG A 51 5.42 11.05 35.13
C ARG A 51 4.87 9.71 35.61
N SER A 52 3.93 9.13 34.88
CA SER A 52 3.67 7.70 35.00
C SER A 52 4.97 6.96 34.63
N PRO A 53 5.33 5.89 35.35
CA PRO A 53 6.51 5.12 35.03
C PRO A 53 6.37 4.52 33.63
N GLU A 54 7.46 4.59 32.87
CA GLU A 54 7.90 3.63 31.86
C GLU A 54 6.80 2.74 31.25
N LEU A 55 6.38 3.10 30.03
CA LEU A 55 5.72 2.17 29.10
C LEU A 55 6.77 1.19 28.54
N ASP A 56 7.36 0.38 29.42
CA ASP A 56 8.30 -0.70 29.09
C ASP A 56 7.54 -2.02 28.87
N HIS A 57 6.58 -2.00 27.95
CA HIS A 57 6.04 -3.23 27.36
C HIS A 57 6.39 -3.23 25.87
N GLU A 58 7.64 -3.58 25.60
CA GLU A 58 8.27 -3.56 24.27
C GLU A 58 7.94 -4.77 23.38
N ASP A 59 7.32 -5.84 23.92
CA ASP A 59 7.17 -7.10 23.17
C ASP A 59 5.81 -7.27 22.44
N ASP A 60 4.79 -6.45 22.73
CA ASP A 60 3.43 -6.63 22.15
C ASP A 60 3.13 -5.72 20.94
N ILE A 61 4.12 -4.99 20.41
CA ILE A 61 3.94 -3.99 19.33
C ILE A 61 4.40 -4.53 17.95
N GLU A 62 4.96 -5.74 17.88
CA GLU A 62 5.66 -6.24 16.68
C GLU A 62 4.77 -6.94 15.62
N THR A 63 3.48 -7.19 15.88
CA THR A 63 2.57 -7.77 14.87
C THR A 63 1.82 -6.68 14.09
N MET A 64 2.47 -6.12 13.06
CA MET A 64 1.88 -5.16 12.14
C MET A 64 1.30 -5.85 10.89
N VAL A 65 0.03 -5.51 10.61
CA VAL A 65 -0.73 -5.47 9.35
C VAL A 65 -2.09 -6.17 9.53
N GLU A 66 -3.09 -5.37 9.91
CA GLU A 66 -4.48 -5.80 9.96
C GLU A 66 -5.20 -5.28 8.71
N SER A 67 -5.58 -6.16 7.79
CA SER A 67 -6.56 -5.99 6.68
C SER A 67 -6.59 -4.65 5.92
N ASP A 68 -6.54 -4.68 4.58
CA ASP A 68 -6.64 -3.49 3.72
C ASP A 68 -7.85 -2.60 4.06
N GLY A 69 -8.95 -3.17 4.56
CA GLY A 69 -10.10 -2.43 5.10
C GLY A 69 -9.78 -1.66 6.40
N ARG A 70 -9.20 -2.31 7.41
CA ARG A 70 -8.91 -1.67 8.71
C ARG A 70 -7.71 -0.73 8.64
N PHE A 71 -6.68 -1.07 7.87
CA PHE A 71 -5.55 -0.19 7.62
C PHE A 71 -5.98 1.08 6.85
N GLN A 72 -6.79 0.95 5.80
CA GLN A 72 -7.39 2.10 5.12
C GLN A 72 -8.31 2.90 6.04
N GLN A 73 -9.08 2.25 6.91
CA GLN A 73 -9.92 2.93 7.90
C GLN A 73 -9.10 3.71 8.93
N ILE A 74 -8.00 3.14 9.42
CA ILE A 74 -7.08 3.80 10.35
C ILE A 74 -6.45 5.02 9.69
N HIS A 75 -5.92 4.88 8.47
CA HIS A 75 -5.37 6.01 7.73
C HIS A 75 -6.42 7.08 7.43
N ALA A 76 -7.62 6.67 6.98
CA ALA A 76 -8.72 7.59 6.77
C ALA A 76 -9.10 8.34 8.06
N ALA A 77 -9.11 7.65 9.21
CA ALA A 77 -9.36 8.26 10.51
C ALA A 77 -8.24 9.22 10.94
N ILE A 78 -6.96 8.85 10.76
CA ILE A 78 -5.80 9.72 11.02
C ILE A 78 -5.85 10.95 10.13
N ASN A 79 -6.12 10.77 8.83
CA ASN A 79 -6.19 11.87 7.89
C ASN A 79 -7.35 12.80 8.19
N ALA A 80 -8.54 12.24 8.47
CA ALA A 80 -9.69 13.02 8.92
C ALA A 80 -9.36 13.80 10.19
N TYR A 81 -8.75 13.15 11.18
CA TYR A 81 -8.28 13.81 12.40
C TYR A 81 -7.30 14.96 12.10
N ARG A 82 -6.27 14.71 11.29
CA ARG A 82 -5.26 15.72 10.90
C ARG A 82 -5.89 16.90 10.15
N MET A 83 -6.83 16.62 9.24
CA MET A 83 -7.55 17.65 8.49
C MET A 83 -8.44 18.47 9.43
N HIS A 84 -9.29 17.84 10.25
CA HIS A 84 -10.17 18.52 11.19
C HIS A 84 -9.39 19.34 12.22
N TYR A 85 -8.33 18.77 12.79
CA TYR A 85 -7.47 19.49 13.74
C TYR A 85 -6.86 20.75 13.11
N ARG A 86 -6.40 20.67 11.86
CA ARG A 86 -5.87 21.85 11.14
C ARG A 86 -6.95 22.89 10.84
N MET A 87 -8.13 22.46 10.40
CA MET A 87 -9.26 23.36 10.15
C MET A 87 -9.68 24.10 11.44
N TYR A 88 -9.73 23.38 12.56
CA TYR A 88 -9.97 23.98 13.87
C TYR A 88 -8.90 25.01 14.25
N ARG A 89 -7.62 24.71 14.05
CA ARG A 89 -6.52 25.66 14.31
C ARG A 89 -6.66 26.94 13.46
N ARG A 90 -7.28 26.85 12.28
CA ARG A 90 -7.56 28.00 11.39
C ARG A 90 -8.86 28.74 11.70
N GLY A 91 -9.72 28.20 12.54
CA GLY A 91 -10.97 28.86 12.92
C GLY A 91 -12.24 28.39 12.32
N HIS A 92 -12.20 27.22 11.67
CA HIS A 92 -13.42 26.51 11.41
C HIS A 92 -14.03 25.97 12.72
N PRO A 93 -15.37 25.92 12.82
CA PRO A 93 -16.07 25.36 13.98
C PRO A 93 -15.88 23.84 14.08
N GLU A 94 -15.65 23.16 12.95
CA GLU A 94 -15.34 21.73 12.85
C GLU A 94 -13.94 21.41 13.39
N GLY A 95 -13.79 20.27 14.07
CA GLY A 95 -12.55 19.86 14.74
C GLY A 95 -12.36 20.47 16.13
N ALA A 96 -13.42 20.95 16.78
CA ALA A 96 -13.34 21.48 18.14
C ALA A 96 -13.02 20.40 19.19
N LYS A 97 -12.62 20.84 20.39
CA LYS A 97 -12.12 19.98 21.49
C LYS A 97 -13.00 18.73 21.77
N GLY A 98 -14.33 18.82 21.61
CA GLY A 98 -15.23 17.66 21.77
C GLY A 98 -15.04 16.57 20.72
N GLU A 99 -15.01 16.94 19.44
CA GLU A 99 -14.85 16.01 18.31
C GLU A 99 -13.44 15.38 18.26
N ILE A 100 -12.42 16.14 18.65
CA ILE A 100 -11.04 15.64 18.80
C ILE A 100 -10.95 14.62 19.94
N THR A 101 -11.65 14.86 21.05
CA THR A 101 -11.60 13.95 22.21
C THR A 101 -12.18 12.59 21.82
N ASP A 102 -13.31 12.56 21.10
CA ASP A 102 -13.90 11.31 20.61
C ASP A 102 -13.00 10.52 19.63
N LEU A 103 -12.23 11.23 18.79
CA LEU A 103 -11.24 10.62 17.90
C LEU A 103 -10.04 10.07 18.68
N SER A 104 -9.51 10.84 19.65
CA SER A 104 -8.38 10.42 20.50
C SER A 104 -8.70 9.23 21.41
N VAL A 105 -9.93 9.13 21.92
CA VAL A 105 -10.41 7.97 22.70
C VAL A 105 -10.48 6.70 21.83
N LYS A 106 -10.66 6.86 20.52
CA LYS A 106 -10.64 5.76 19.53
C LYS A 106 -9.23 5.47 18.96
N MET A 107 -8.23 6.31 19.25
CA MET A 107 -6.85 6.08 18.81
C MET A 107 -6.21 5.01 19.70
N SER A 108 -6.05 3.80 19.18
CA SER A 108 -5.23 2.78 19.83
C SER A 108 -3.75 3.17 19.79
N SER A 109 -2.92 2.55 20.64
CA SER A 109 -1.45 2.67 20.61
C SER A 109 -0.87 2.44 19.19
N ARG A 110 -1.55 1.61 18.38
CA ARG A 110 -1.23 1.36 16.98
C ARG A 110 -1.41 2.59 16.09
N VAL A 111 -2.51 3.33 16.27
CA VAL A 111 -2.78 4.57 15.50
C VAL A 111 -1.78 5.66 15.87
N ALA A 112 -1.32 5.68 17.13
CA ALA A 112 -0.27 6.60 17.57
C ALA A 112 1.09 6.27 16.93
N ALA A 113 1.39 5.00 16.69
CA ALA A 113 2.64 4.55 16.07
C ALA A 113 2.79 4.97 14.58
N SER A 114 1.68 5.14 13.87
CA SER A 114 1.64 5.68 12.50
C SER A 114 1.73 7.21 12.43
N LEU A 115 1.81 7.90 13.57
CA LEU A 115 2.00 9.35 13.55
C LEU A 115 3.42 9.72 13.12
N PRO A 116 3.58 10.83 12.38
CA PRO A 116 4.88 11.26 11.89
C PRO A 116 6.02 11.31 12.93
N VAL A 117 5.74 11.82 14.12
CA VAL A 117 6.73 11.91 15.21
C VAL A 117 7.20 10.53 15.65
N ALA A 118 6.29 9.56 15.74
CA ALA A 118 6.62 8.18 16.11
C ALA A 118 7.44 7.50 14.99
N GLN A 119 7.10 7.77 13.71
CA GLN A 119 7.86 7.28 12.56
C GLN A 119 9.31 7.81 12.58
N LEU A 120 9.52 9.10 12.86
CA LEU A 120 10.85 9.70 12.97
C LEU A 120 11.67 9.14 14.14
N GLN A 121 11.05 8.96 15.30
CA GLN A 121 11.71 8.35 16.46
C GLN A 121 12.19 6.93 16.15
N ARG A 122 11.37 6.12 15.47
CA ARG A 122 11.73 4.76 15.05
C ARG A 122 12.87 4.76 14.03
N LEU A 123 12.85 5.68 13.07
CA LEU A 123 13.94 5.83 12.10
C LEU A 123 15.26 6.21 12.78
N ALA A 124 15.21 7.18 13.70
CA ALA A 124 16.39 7.59 14.47
C ALA A 124 16.94 6.46 15.36
N ARG A 125 16.07 5.62 15.91
CA ARG A 125 16.45 4.40 16.64
C ARG A 125 17.14 3.38 15.73
N HIS A 126 16.53 3.05 14.60
CA HIS A 126 17.11 2.11 13.63
C HIS A 126 18.49 2.56 13.13
N LYS A 127 18.68 3.85 12.84
CA LYS A 127 19.98 4.41 12.44
C LYS A 127 21.07 4.26 13.52
N ARG A 128 20.69 4.18 14.80
CA ARG A 128 21.63 3.97 15.92
C ARG A 128 21.93 2.50 16.17
N GLU A 129 20.92 1.64 16.09
CA GLU A 129 21.03 0.21 16.39
C GLU A 129 21.69 -0.59 15.24
N GLY A 130 21.62 -0.06 14.01
CA GLY A 130 22.14 -0.74 12.83
C GLY A 130 21.25 -1.89 12.37
N ALA A 131 21.58 -2.47 11.22
CA ALA A 131 20.88 -3.62 10.67
C ALA A 131 21.43 -4.92 11.28
N LEU A 132 20.54 -5.78 11.79
CA LEU A 132 20.90 -7.15 12.13
C LEU A 132 21.19 -7.94 10.84
N ALA A 133 22.10 -8.91 10.93
CA ALA A 133 22.39 -9.79 9.81
C ALA A 133 21.13 -10.61 9.46
N PRO A 134 20.70 -10.64 8.18
CA PRO A 134 19.50 -11.35 7.79
C PRO A 134 19.66 -12.87 7.97
N ASN A 135 18.67 -13.52 8.57
CA ASN A 135 18.56 -14.98 8.57
C ASN A 135 18.06 -15.42 7.19
N ALA A 136 18.91 -15.99 6.34
CA ALA A 136 18.52 -16.39 4.98
C ALA A 136 17.80 -17.75 4.97
N SER A 137 16.76 -17.89 4.15
CA SER A 137 16.10 -19.19 3.95
C SER A 137 17.04 -20.24 3.35
N LYS A 138 16.97 -21.48 3.85
CA LYS A 138 17.71 -22.62 3.30
C LYS A 138 16.99 -23.26 2.11
N TYR A 139 15.66 -23.30 2.17
CA TYR A 139 14.81 -23.82 1.10
C TYR A 139 13.46 -23.10 1.15
N HIS A 140 12.95 -22.71 -0.02
CA HIS A 140 11.71 -21.95 -0.13
C HIS A 140 10.64 -22.70 -0.92
N VAL A 141 9.37 -22.59 -0.52
CA VAL A 141 8.24 -23.14 -1.29
C VAL A 141 7.24 -22.05 -1.63
N HIS A 142 7.02 -21.82 -2.92
CA HIS A 142 5.96 -20.96 -3.42
C HIS A 142 4.67 -21.75 -3.62
N LEU A 143 3.59 -21.35 -2.96
CA LEU A 143 2.27 -21.96 -3.04
C LEU A 143 1.41 -21.21 -4.07
N GLY A 144 1.13 -21.88 -5.18
CA GLY A 144 0.24 -21.40 -6.24
C GLY A 144 0.97 -20.85 -7.47
N ALA A 145 0.83 -21.52 -8.61
CA ALA A 145 1.29 -21.06 -9.92
C ALA A 145 0.20 -20.24 -10.66
N GLY A 146 -0.36 -19.26 -9.95
CA GLY A 146 -1.31 -18.29 -10.49
C GLY A 146 -0.63 -17.27 -11.43
N ARG A 147 -1.42 -16.37 -12.02
CA ARG A 147 -0.87 -15.32 -12.91
C ARG A 147 0.14 -14.43 -12.18
N LEU A 148 -0.18 -14.00 -10.96
CA LEU A 148 0.70 -13.16 -10.16
C LEU A 148 1.96 -13.91 -9.70
N GLY A 149 1.82 -15.15 -9.23
CA GLY A 149 2.95 -16.01 -8.88
C GLY A 149 3.92 -16.20 -10.03
N LEU A 150 3.41 -16.60 -11.20
CA LEU A 150 4.22 -16.80 -12.42
C LEU A 150 4.80 -15.49 -12.96
N GLY A 151 4.06 -14.39 -12.85
CA GLY A 151 4.44 -13.12 -13.46
C GLY A 151 5.33 -12.23 -12.60
N LEU A 152 5.34 -12.41 -11.27
CA LEU A 152 6.04 -11.53 -10.33
C LEU A 152 6.91 -12.30 -9.33
N VAL A 153 6.31 -13.22 -8.57
CA VAL A 153 6.97 -13.84 -7.42
C VAL A 153 8.02 -14.86 -7.86
N ILE A 154 7.68 -15.77 -8.76
CA ILE A 154 8.59 -16.81 -9.26
C ILE A 154 9.80 -16.20 -10.00
N PRO A 155 9.64 -15.20 -10.89
CA PRO A 155 10.78 -14.51 -11.47
C PRO A 155 11.68 -13.82 -10.43
N ALA A 156 11.12 -13.37 -9.30
CA ALA A 156 11.93 -12.84 -8.21
C ALA A 156 12.68 -13.93 -7.46
N LEU A 157 12.03 -15.07 -7.19
CA LEU A 157 12.67 -16.23 -6.56
C LEU A 157 13.86 -16.75 -7.37
N SER A 158 13.78 -16.76 -8.69
CA SER A 158 14.89 -17.22 -9.53
C SER A 158 16.09 -16.31 -9.62
N ARG A 159 15.92 -15.03 -9.25
CA ARG A 159 17.04 -14.11 -9.07
C ARG A 159 17.66 -14.21 -7.68
N GLY A 160 17.01 -14.94 -6.76
CA GLY A 160 17.53 -15.20 -5.43
C GLY A 160 18.57 -16.32 -5.41
N ALA A 161 19.29 -16.43 -4.29
CA ALA A 161 20.38 -17.38 -4.14
C ALA A 161 19.95 -18.74 -3.55
N ALA A 162 18.79 -18.84 -2.90
CA ALA A 162 18.36 -20.07 -2.25
C ALA A 162 17.53 -20.96 -3.18
N PRO A 163 17.66 -22.30 -3.06
CA PRO A 163 16.84 -23.24 -3.81
C PRO A 163 15.36 -23.10 -3.42
N PHE A 164 14.48 -23.30 -4.39
CA PHE A 164 13.04 -23.21 -4.17
C PHE A 164 12.25 -24.23 -4.99
N ALA A 165 11.00 -24.45 -4.55
CA ALA A 165 9.99 -25.16 -5.31
C ALA A 165 8.74 -24.30 -5.53
N ILE A 166 8.01 -24.63 -6.59
CA ILE A 166 6.64 -24.18 -6.83
C ILE A 166 5.74 -25.38 -6.55
N LEU A 167 4.71 -25.16 -5.74
CA LEU A 167 3.67 -26.15 -5.48
C LEU A 167 2.34 -25.66 -6.05
N GLN A 168 1.73 -26.51 -6.88
CA GLN A 168 0.46 -26.23 -7.54
C GLN A 168 -0.43 -27.46 -7.50
N ARG A 169 -1.69 -27.29 -7.08
CA ARG A 169 -2.68 -28.37 -7.14
C ARG A 169 -2.96 -28.78 -8.60
N PRO A 170 -3.10 -30.08 -8.92
CA PRO A 170 -3.54 -30.54 -10.22
C PRO A 170 -4.89 -29.94 -10.59
N SER A 171 -5.05 -29.57 -11.86
CA SER A 171 -6.34 -29.15 -12.41
C SER A 171 -6.35 -29.36 -13.91
N GLY A 172 -7.54 -29.23 -14.54
CA GLY A 172 -7.68 -29.36 -15.99
C GLY A 172 -6.75 -28.42 -16.78
N ALA A 173 -6.42 -27.25 -16.23
CA ALA A 173 -5.51 -26.29 -16.87
C ALA A 173 -4.06 -26.80 -16.99
N TRP A 174 -3.64 -27.71 -16.10
CA TRP A 174 -2.28 -28.26 -16.07
C TRP A 174 -2.14 -29.60 -16.81
N LYS A 175 -3.25 -30.17 -17.30
CA LYS A 175 -3.28 -31.52 -17.88
C LYS A 175 -2.29 -31.70 -19.02
N ALA A 176 -2.14 -30.70 -19.90
CA ALA A 176 -1.20 -30.76 -21.01
C ALA A 176 0.25 -30.93 -20.54
N LEU A 177 0.60 -30.27 -19.43
CA LEU A 177 1.93 -30.36 -18.82
C LEU A 177 2.12 -31.69 -18.08
N THR A 178 1.16 -32.10 -17.25
CA THR A 178 1.31 -33.30 -16.42
C THR A 178 1.20 -34.60 -17.19
N ALA A 179 0.54 -34.59 -18.36
CA ALA A 179 0.39 -35.78 -19.21
C ALA A 179 1.48 -35.91 -20.28
N SER A 180 2.42 -34.97 -20.38
CA SER A 180 3.47 -35.00 -21.41
C SER A 180 4.52 -36.09 -21.19
N GLY A 181 4.65 -36.58 -19.95
CA GLY A 181 5.73 -37.48 -19.53
C GLY A 181 7.09 -36.79 -19.46
N ALA A 182 7.15 -35.46 -19.52
CA ALA A 182 8.39 -34.71 -19.39
C ALA A 182 8.85 -34.65 -17.93
N ASP A 183 10.16 -34.78 -17.72
CA ASP A 183 10.78 -34.63 -16.39
C ASP A 183 11.12 -33.17 -16.05
N ALA A 184 10.92 -32.25 -17.01
CA ALA A 184 11.23 -30.84 -16.85
C ALA A 184 10.24 -29.93 -17.60
N THR A 185 10.15 -28.68 -17.16
CA THR A 185 9.34 -27.63 -17.81
C THR A 185 9.99 -26.26 -17.71
N ARG A 186 9.53 -25.32 -18.53
CA ARG A 186 10.10 -23.98 -18.65
C ARG A 186 9.05 -22.92 -18.39
N ILE A 187 9.41 -21.86 -17.68
CA ILE A 187 8.56 -20.67 -17.52
C ILE A 187 9.06 -19.57 -18.46
N ARG A 188 8.14 -18.94 -19.20
CA ARG A 188 8.41 -17.79 -20.08
C ARG A 188 7.55 -16.61 -19.68
N VAL A 189 8.14 -15.43 -19.57
CA VAL A 189 7.43 -14.17 -19.30
C VAL A 189 7.46 -13.33 -20.57
N ASN A 190 6.33 -12.79 -21.01
CA ASN A 190 6.21 -11.92 -22.20
C ASN A 190 6.75 -12.51 -23.52
N GLY A 191 6.86 -13.83 -23.62
CA GLY A 191 7.43 -14.50 -24.80
C GLY A 191 8.96 -14.46 -24.87
N ASP A 192 9.63 -13.93 -23.85
CA ASP A 192 11.09 -13.94 -23.72
C ASP A 192 11.64 -15.37 -23.68
N GLU A 193 12.95 -15.53 -23.97
CA GLU A 193 13.66 -16.79 -23.74
C GLU A 193 13.47 -17.28 -22.30
N THR A 194 13.49 -18.60 -22.13
CA THR A 194 13.20 -19.29 -20.86
C THR A 194 13.76 -18.55 -19.65
N VAL A 195 12.86 -18.08 -18.78
CA VAL A 195 13.23 -17.38 -17.55
C VAL A 195 13.89 -18.37 -16.60
N ILE A 196 13.29 -19.56 -16.46
CA ILE A 196 13.77 -20.65 -15.59
C ILE A 196 13.34 -22.01 -16.17
N GLU A 197 14.20 -23.01 -16.04
CA GLU A 197 13.87 -24.42 -16.22
C GLU A 197 13.69 -25.11 -14.86
N PHE A 198 12.67 -25.96 -14.74
CA PHE A 198 12.29 -26.65 -13.52
C PHE A 198 12.29 -28.15 -13.72
N ALA A 199 12.70 -28.90 -12.70
CA ALA A 199 12.36 -30.32 -12.58
C ALA A 199 10.85 -30.44 -12.29
N LEU A 200 10.13 -31.22 -13.10
CA LEU A 200 8.69 -31.40 -12.97
C LEU A 200 8.39 -32.59 -12.05
N LEU A 201 7.62 -32.35 -11.00
CA LEU A 201 7.05 -33.41 -10.15
C LEU A 201 5.54 -33.48 -10.34
N VAL A 202 5.03 -34.68 -10.57
CA VAL A 202 3.59 -34.97 -10.68
C VAL A 202 3.22 -36.11 -9.72
N ASN A 203 1.93 -36.41 -9.59
CA ASN A 203 1.47 -37.50 -8.73
C ASN A 203 2.16 -38.82 -9.10
N GLY A 204 2.64 -39.55 -8.09
CA GLY A 204 3.40 -40.80 -8.28
C GLY A 204 4.89 -40.63 -8.59
N SER A 205 5.39 -39.40 -8.78
CA SER A 205 6.82 -39.11 -8.86
C SER A 205 7.53 -39.37 -7.52
N ARG A 206 8.82 -39.72 -7.56
CA ARG A 206 9.66 -39.85 -6.35
C ARG A 206 10.35 -38.52 -6.03
N PRO A 207 10.05 -37.86 -4.89
CA PRO A 207 10.55 -36.51 -4.61
C PRO A 207 12.06 -36.45 -4.38
N GLU A 208 12.70 -37.52 -3.91
CA GLU A 208 14.11 -37.52 -3.49
C GLU A 208 15.06 -37.18 -4.64
N ALA A 209 14.78 -37.69 -5.84
CA ALA A 209 15.61 -37.45 -7.02
C ALA A 209 15.57 -35.97 -7.47
N ALA A 210 14.38 -35.35 -7.43
CA ALA A 210 14.22 -33.96 -7.84
C ALA A 210 14.71 -32.96 -6.77
N LEU A 211 14.46 -33.24 -5.49
CA LEU A 211 14.87 -32.36 -4.38
C LEU A 211 16.38 -32.34 -4.11
N GLY A 212 17.12 -33.33 -4.64
CA GLY A 212 18.59 -33.36 -4.64
C GLY A 212 19.23 -32.75 -5.90
N GLY A 213 18.43 -32.35 -6.90
CA GLY A 213 18.90 -31.83 -8.17
C GLY A 213 19.36 -30.38 -8.14
N ALA A 214 20.00 -29.94 -9.24
CA ALA A 214 20.45 -28.56 -9.42
C ALA A 214 19.32 -27.61 -9.87
N LEU A 215 18.25 -28.13 -10.47
CA LEU A 215 17.11 -27.34 -10.93
C LEU A 215 16.13 -27.07 -9.78
N PRO A 216 15.46 -25.91 -9.76
CA PRO A 216 14.30 -25.71 -8.90
C PRO A 216 13.18 -26.69 -9.28
N VAL A 217 12.29 -26.97 -8.33
CA VAL A 217 11.21 -27.95 -8.54
C VAL A 217 9.91 -27.24 -8.89
N PHE A 218 9.17 -27.76 -9.86
CA PHE A 218 7.78 -27.41 -10.09
C PHE A 218 6.93 -28.65 -9.85
N ALA A 219 6.28 -28.71 -8.68
CA ALA A 219 5.39 -29.78 -8.30
C ALA A 219 3.94 -29.43 -8.65
N VAL A 220 3.36 -30.15 -9.61
CA VAL A 220 1.93 -30.11 -9.93
C VAL A 220 1.29 -31.37 -9.34
N THR A 221 0.94 -31.31 -8.06
CA THR A 221 0.61 -32.51 -7.27
C THR A 221 -0.32 -32.22 -6.09
N ASP A 222 -1.11 -33.23 -5.74
CA ASP A 222 -1.86 -33.35 -4.48
C ASP A 222 -1.45 -34.63 -3.71
N ASP A 223 -0.34 -35.26 -4.10
CA ASP A 223 0.22 -36.45 -3.47
C ASP A 223 0.76 -36.11 -2.07
N PRO A 224 0.21 -36.70 -0.99
CA PRO A 224 0.60 -36.35 0.38
C PRO A 224 2.07 -36.61 0.67
N VAL A 225 2.73 -37.55 -0.01
CA VAL A 225 4.16 -37.85 0.20
C VAL A 225 5.02 -36.72 -0.36
N ILE A 226 4.73 -36.24 -1.56
CA ILE A 226 5.45 -35.12 -2.19
C ILE A 226 5.20 -33.83 -1.41
N LEU A 227 3.94 -33.59 -1.01
CA LEU A 227 3.56 -32.43 -0.19
C LEU A 227 4.34 -32.42 1.13
N ALA A 228 4.32 -33.52 1.88
CA ALA A 228 5.04 -33.62 3.16
C ALA A 228 6.55 -33.40 2.99
N ALA A 229 7.16 -33.95 1.94
CA ALA A 229 8.59 -33.78 1.67
C ALA A 229 8.97 -32.32 1.38
N LEU A 230 8.14 -31.60 0.62
CA LEU A 230 8.36 -30.18 0.31
C LEU A 230 8.19 -29.29 1.55
N ILE A 231 7.10 -29.49 2.30
CA ILE A 231 6.81 -28.70 3.50
C ILE A 231 7.86 -28.94 4.59
N ALA A 232 8.23 -30.19 4.87
CA ALA A 232 9.23 -30.50 5.89
C ALA A 232 10.63 -29.94 5.61
N ARG A 233 10.98 -29.73 4.32
CA ARG A 233 12.26 -29.17 3.91
C ARG A 233 12.30 -27.64 3.97
N ALA A 234 11.16 -26.99 3.81
CA ALA A 234 11.09 -25.55 3.64
C ALA A 234 11.30 -24.81 4.97
N THR A 235 12.13 -23.77 4.93
CA THR A 235 12.30 -22.83 6.04
C THR A 235 11.50 -21.55 5.81
N SER A 236 11.09 -21.29 4.56
CA SER A 236 10.17 -20.19 4.26
C SER A 236 9.24 -20.54 3.11
N TYR A 237 8.13 -19.82 3.04
CA TYR A 237 7.05 -20.01 2.09
C TYR A 237 6.67 -18.67 1.47
N SER A 238 6.06 -18.69 0.29
CA SER A 238 5.32 -17.53 -0.24
C SER A 238 4.05 -17.98 -0.93
N THR A 239 3.02 -17.13 -1.03
CA THR A 239 1.74 -17.49 -1.67
C THR A 239 1.27 -16.43 -2.66
N SER A 240 0.52 -16.85 -3.69
CA SER A 240 -0.30 -15.94 -4.52
C SER A 240 -1.57 -16.64 -5.01
N LEU A 241 -2.46 -16.95 -4.07
CA LEU A 241 -3.59 -17.87 -4.19
C LEU A 241 -4.95 -17.16 -4.29
N GLY A 242 -5.02 -15.88 -3.93
CA GLY A 242 -6.28 -15.13 -3.92
C GLY A 242 -7.31 -15.77 -2.99
N PRO A 243 -8.58 -15.93 -3.41
CA PRO A 243 -9.64 -16.48 -2.55
C PRO A 243 -9.38 -17.89 -2.00
N GLY A 244 -8.51 -18.68 -2.65
CA GLY A 244 -8.16 -20.04 -2.22
C GLY A 244 -7.03 -20.10 -1.18
N LEU A 245 -6.63 -18.97 -0.59
CA LEU A 245 -5.52 -18.86 0.35
C LEU A 245 -5.66 -19.82 1.54
N ALA A 246 -6.70 -19.66 2.35
CA ALA A 246 -6.89 -20.47 3.56
C ALA A 246 -7.05 -21.96 3.25
N ASP A 247 -7.90 -22.29 2.26
CA ASP A 247 -8.19 -23.66 1.82
C ASP A 247 -6.96 -24.43 1.31
N THR A 248 -5.92 -23.72 0.90
CA THR A 248 -4.67 -24.32 0.41
C THR A 248 -3.59 -24.33 1.47
N VAL A 249 -3.43 -23.22 2.21
CA VAL A 249 -2.31 -23.07 3.15
C VAL A 249 -2.55 -23.83 4.45
N LEU A 250 -3.76 -23.77 5.02
CA LEU A 250 -4.04 -24.39 6.32
C LEU A 250 -3.83 -25.91 6.32
N PRO A 251 -4.28 -26.67 5.30
CA PRO A 251 -4.00 -28.12 5.26
C PRO A 251 -2.51 -28.48 5.15
N LEU A 252 -1.70 -27.58 4.59
CA LEU A 252 -0.26 -27.81 4.40
C LEU A 252 0.56 -27.41 5.62
N LEU A 253 0.29 -26.24 6.20
CA LEU A 253 1.10 -25.64 7.25
C LEU A 253 0.53 -25.81 8.65
N GLY A 254 -0.78 -26.08 8.78
CA GLY A 254 -1.44 -26.27 10.07
C GLY A 254 -0.94 -27.50 10.85
N GLY A 255 -0.31 -28.46 10.15
CA GLY A 255 0.33 -29.63 10.77
C GLY A 255 1.70 -29.36 11.39
N LEU A 256 2.29 -28.17 11.18
CA LEU A 256 3.59 -27.82 11.77
C LEU A 256 3.48 -27.61 13.29
N PRO A 257 4.56 -27.81 14.07
CA PRO A 257 4.53 -27.66 15.53
C PRO A 257 4.09 -26.26 15.98
N ALA A 258 3.14 -26.19 16.93
CA ALA A 258 2.57 -24.93 17.44
C ALA A 258 3.47 -24.17 18.41
N ASP A 259 4.42 -24.86 19.05
CA ASP A 259 5.30 -24.30 20.08
C ASP A 259 6.76 -24.25 19.58
N ALA A 260 6.95 -24.05 18.27
CA ALA A 260 8.28 -23.84 17.73
C ALA A 260 8.87 -22.55 18.30
N ALA A 261 10.12 -22.61 18.76
CA ALA A 261 10.87 -21.42 19.15
C ALA A 261 10.91 -20.42 17.97
N ALA A 262 10.89 -19.13 18.26
CA ALA A 262 10.79 -18.07 17.24
C ALA A 262 11.89 -18.15 16.17
N GLU A 263 13.08 -18.64 16.53
CA GLU A 263 14.23 -18.81 15.63
C GLU A 263 14.15 -20.06 14.74
N GLN A 264 13.28 -21.01 15.10
CA GLN A 264 13.07 -22.27 14.37
C GLN A 264 11.79 -22.25 13.53
N ARG A 265 10.92 -21.27 13.78
CA ARG A 265 9.65 -21.14 13.08
C ARG A 265 9.91 -20.73 11.62
N PRO A 266 9.28 -21.41 10.64
CA PRO A 266 9.36 -20.95 9.27
C PRO A 266 8.49 -19.70 9.07
N ALA A 267 8.80 -18.93 8.03
CA ALA A 267 8.04 -17.73 7.68
C ALA A 267 7.25 -17.90 6.38
N LEU A 268 6.03 -17.39 6.33
CA LEU A 268 5.18 -17.35 5.13
C LEU A 268 5.03 -15.90 4.65
N TYR A 269 5.57 -15.59 3.48
CA TYR A 269 5.49 -14.29 2.82
C TYR A 269 4.28 -14.25 1.88
N ALA A 270 3.16 -13.71 2.38
CA ALA A 270 1.90 -13.70 1.68
C ALA A 270 1.82 -12.58 0.62
N CYS A 271 2.12 -12.93 -0.63
CA CYS A 271 2.05 -12.05 -1.80
C CYS A 271 0.61 -11.96 -2.34
N GLU A 272 -0.32 -11.55 -1.49
CA GLU A 272 -1.76 -11.48 -1.75
C GLU A 272 -2.26 -10.04 -1.86
N ASN A 273 -3.35 -9.83 -2.61
CA ASN A 273 -4.03 -8.54 -2.61
C ASN A 273 -5.04 -8.40 -1.45
N ASP A 274 -5.46 -9.52 -0.84
CA ASP A 274 -6.43 -9.54 0.25
C ASP A 274 -5.72 -9.70 1.60
N HIS A 275 -5.25 -8.60 2.15
CA HIS A 275 -4.60 -8.56 3.47
C HIS A 275 -5.55 -8.98 4.62
N ALA A 276 -6.87 -8.96 4.42
CA ALA A 276 -7.80 -9.44 5.46
C ALA A 276 -7.78 -10.96 5.56
N ALA A 277 -7.73 -11.64 4.40
CA ALA A 277 -7.54 -13.07 4.33
C ALA A 277 -6.17 -13.49 4.89
N VAL A 278 -5.11 -12.73 4.60
CA VAL A 278 -3.77 -12.99 5.17
C VAL A 278 -3.77 -12.85 6.69
N HIS A 279 -4.39 -11.81 7.23
CA HIS A 279 -4.48 -11.64 8.68
C HIS A 279 -5.24 -12.77 9.36
N SER A 280 -6.37 -13.20 8.78
CA SER A 280 -7.14 -14.33 9.31
C SER A 280 -6.30 -15.62 9.28
N LEU A 281 -5.53 -15.83 8.20
CA LEU A 281 -4.59 -16.94 8.09
C LEU A 281 -3.47 -16.87 9.15
N ALA A 282 -2.96 -15.67 9.45
CA ALA A 282 -1.93 -15.47 10.47
C ALA A 282 -2.41 -15.90 11.86
N GLN A 283 -3.67 -15.61 12.20
CA GLN A 283 -4.28 -16.05 13.46
C GLN A 283 -4.39 -17.58 13.54
N GLU A 284 -4.81 -18.23 12.45
CA GLU A 284 -4.93 -19.70 12.40
C GLU A 284 -3.57 -20.43 12.45
N LEU A 285 -2.49 -19.76 12.05
CA LEU A 285 -1.12 -20.29 12.04
C LEU A 285 -0.26 -19.79 13.21
N GLU A 286 -0.86 -19.12 14.19
CA GLU A 286 -0.16 -18.57 15.35
C GLU A 286 0.67 -19.65 16.06
N GLY A 287 1.91 -19.31 16.41
CA GLY A 287 2.88 -20.23 17.01
C GLY A 287 3.55 -21.21 16.04
N ARG A 288 2.94 -21.48 14.87
CA ARG A 288 3.42 -22.47 13.87
C ARG A 288 4.25 -21.85 12.76
N VAL A 289 3.81 -20.71 12.23
CA VAL A 289 4.42 -20.04 11.08
C VAL A 289 4.36 -18.53 11.29
N ASP A 290 5.48 -17.83 11.06
CA ASP A 290 5.49 -16.37 11.04
C ASP A 290 4.90 -15.90 9.72
N VAL A 291 3.63 -15.48 9.73
CA VAL A 291 2.96 -14.95 8.53
C VAL A 291 3.32 -13.48 8.36
N VAL A 292 3.95 -13.17 7.23
CA VAL A 292 4.41 -11.83 6.85
C VAL A 292 3.60 -11.34 5.65
N ASP A 293 2.93 -10.21 5.82
CA ASP A 293 2.23 -9.53 4.73
C ASP A 293 3.22 -8.98 3.69
N CYS A 294 2.85 -9.09 2.42
CA CYS A 294 3.58 -8.45 1.32
C CYS A 294 2.64 -7.58 0.49
N MET A 295 3.03 -6.34 0.21
CA MET A 295 2.38 -5.57 -0.85
C MET A 295 2.95 -6.00 -2.19
N VAL A 296 2.06 -6.30 -3.13
CA VAL A 296 2.41 -6.69 -4.49
C VAL A 296 1.73 -5.80 -5.52
N ASP A 297 2.45 -5.49 -6.60
CA ASP A 297 1.95 -4.71 -7.72
C ASP A 297 2.55 -5.19 -9.03
N ARG A 298 1.75 -5.89 -9.85
CA ARG A 298 2.04 -6.12 -11.27
C ARG A 298 0.76 -6.53 -11.99
N ILE A 299 0.56 -6.02 -13.20
CA ILE A 299 -0.52 -6.45 -14.07
C ILE A 299 -0.07 -7.70 -14.85
N CYS A 300 -0.79 -8.80 -14.66
CA CYS A 300 -0.57 -10.07 -15.37
C CYS A 300 -1.84 -10.44 -16.16
N THR A 301 -1.75 -10.48 -17.49
CA THR A 301 -2.89 -10.49 -18.40
C THR A 301 -3.23 -11.89 -18.93
N GLU A 302 -2.22 -12.67 -19.30
CA GLU A 302 -2.39 -13.92 -20.06
C GLU A 302 -1.66 -15.09 -19.42
N ARG A 303 -2.17 -16.31 -19.58
CA ARG A 303 -1.46 -17.53 -19.16
C ARG A 303 -1.65 -18.63 -20.18
N THR A 304 -0.55 -19.19 -20.64
CA THR A 304 -0.51 -20.31 -21.59
C THR A 304 0.17 -21.49 -20.91
N ILE A 305 -0.46 -22.67 -20.91
CA ILE A 305 0.13 -23.89 -20.37
C ILE A 305 0.14 -24.91 -21.50
N SER A 306 1.33 -25.40 -21.85
CA SER A 306 1.53 -26.44 -22.86
C SER A 306 2.28 -27.63 -22.27
N ALA A 307 2.51 -28.65 -23.08
CA ALA A 307 3.34 -29.80 -22.71
C ALA A 307 4.81 -29.44 -22.47
N GLU A 308 5.29 -28.33 -23.07
CA GLU A 308 6.70 -27.94 -23.09
C GLU A 308 7.00 -26.76 -22.17
N PHE A 309 6.06 -25.83 -22.00
CA PHE A 309 6.29 -24.59 -21.27
C PHE A 309 5.03 -24.00 -20.64
N VAL A 310 5.26 -23.10 -19.68
CA VAL A 310 4.25 -22.25 -19.04
C VAL A 310 4.59 -20.79 -19.37
N GLY A 311 3.73 -20.15 -20.14
CA GLY A 311 3.84 -18.75 -20.53
C GLY A 311 2.96 -17.84 -19.68
N ILE A 312 3.46 -16.66 -19.32
CA ILE A 312 2.72 -15.60 -18.64
C ILE A 312 2.92 -14.27 -19.37
N GLY A 313 1.81 -13.61 -19.72
CA GLY A 313 1.81 -12.25 -20.25
C GLY A 313 1.67 -11.23 -19.11
N THR A 314 2.50 -10.20 -19.12
CA THR A 314 2.56 -9.15 -18.10
C THR A 314 2.71 -7.79 -18.75
N GLU A 315 2.39 -6.73 -18.01
CA GLU A 315 2.80 -5.38 -18.40
C GLU A 315 4.35 -5.24 -18.47
N PRO A 316 4.89 -4.26 -19.20
CA PRO A 316 6.33 -4.00 -19.26
C PRO A 316 6.96 -3.63 -17.92
N HIS A 317 6.16 -3.11 -16.97
CA HIS A 317 6.66 -2.79 -15.64
C HIS A 317 7.04 -4.10 -14.90
N PRO A 318 8.25 -4.19 -14.30
CA PRO A 318 8.72 -5.42 -13.64
C PRO A 318 7.88 -5.79 -12.40
N GLY A 319 7.05 -4.85 -11.93
CA GLY A 319 6.24 -4.96 -10.74
C GLY A 319 6.99 -4.53 -9.48
N GLU A 320 6.37 -4.73 -8.32
CA GLU A 320 6.94 -4.44 -7.02
C GLU A 320 6.46 -5.47 -5.99
N VAL A 321 7.37 -5.92 -5.12
CA VAL A 321 7.06 -6.67 -3.90
C VAL A 321 7.67 -5.93 -2.72
N VAL A 322 6.86 -5.58 -1.73
CA VAL A 322 7.32 -4.94 -0.50
C VAL A 322 7.01 -5.87 0.64
N VAL A 323 8.05 -6.33 1.33
CA VAL A 323 7.89 -7.19 2.50
C VAL A 323 7.59 -6.32 3.72
N ILE A 324 6.42 -6.52 4.33
CA ILE A 324 5.95 -5.62 5.37
C ILE A 324 6.38 -6.15 6.74
N THR A 325 7.42 -5.53 7.30
CA THR A 325 7.89 -5.70 8.69
C THR A 325 7.98 -7.18 9.13
N PRO A 326 8.86 -7.99 8.52
CA PRO A 326 9.05 -9.37 8.98
C PRO A 326 9.61 -9.38 10.42
N PRO A 327 9.23 -10.36 11.25
CA PRO A 327 9.89 -10.59 12.53
C PRO A 327 11.41 -10.73 12.36
N LYS A 328 12.21 -10.26 13.32
CA LYS A 328 13.68 -10.30 13.22
C LYS A 328 14.24 -11.73 13.09
N THR A 329 13.54 -12.71 13.65
CA THR A 329 13.91 -14.14 13.61
C THR A 329 13.50 -14.82 12.30
N ALA A 330 12.54 -14.24 11.57
CA ALA A 330 11.94 -14.84 10.40
C ALA A 330 12.98 -15.02 9.27
N PRO A 331 13.10 -16.23 8.70
CA PRO A 331 14.02 -16.48 7.60
C PRO A 331 13.56 -15.77 6.33
N LEU A 332 14.39 -14.86 5.82
CA LEU A 332 14.11 -14.09 4.60
C LEU A 332 13.95 -15.03 3.39
N PRO A 333 12.92 -14.83 2.56
CA PRO A 333 12.70 -15.58 1.33
C PRO A 333 13.76 -15.18 0.29
N PRO A 334 14.06 -16.03 -0.68
CA PRO A 334 15.07 -15.75 -1.69
C PRO A 334 14.49 -14.88 -2.81
N LEU A 335 13.86 -13.75 -2.48
CA LEU A 335 13.34 -12.81 -3.45
C LEU A 335 14.44 -11.86 -3.91
N GLY A 336 14.82 -11.94 -5.19
CA GLY A 336 15.86 -11.11 -5.81
C GLY A 336 15.34 -10.13 -6.87
N GLY A 337 16.13 -9.09 -7.12
CA GLY A 337 15.90 -8.06 -8.14
C GLY A 337 15.47 -6.71 -7.58
N ASP A 338 15.64 -5.66 -8.39
CA ASP A 338 15.41 -4.25 -8.00
C ASP A 338 13.94 -3.91 -7.71
N ASN A 339 13.03 -4.83 -8.07
CA ASN A 339 11.60 -4.76 -7.80
C ASN A 339 11.23 -5.25 -6.39
N ILE A 340 12.17 -5.78 -5.62
CA ILE A 340 11.93 -6.24 -4.25
C ILE A 340 12.38 -5.15 -3.28
N ARG A 341 11.48 -4.75 -2.39
CA ARG A 341 11.75 -3.76 -1.35
C ARG A 341 11.83 -4.45 0.00
N TRP A 342 12.89 -4.10 0.73
CA TRP A 342 13.15 -4.49 2.10
C TRP A 342 13.10 -3.23 2.99
N PRO A 343 11.91 -2.77 3.38
CA PRO A 343 11.77 -1.67 4.32
C PRO A 343 12.58 -1.92 5.59
N LYS A 344 13.34 -0.91 6.02
CA LYS A 344 14.16 -0.98 7.23
C LYS A 344 13.35 -0.82 8.51
N ILE A 345 12.23 -0.10 8.38
CA ILE A 345 11.28 0.18 9.45
C ILE A 345 9.87 0.09 8.90
N ALA A 346 8.90 -0.15 9.78
CA ALA A 346 7.49 -0.22 9.41
C ALA A 346 6.98 1.03 8.67
N ALA A 347 7.48 2.23 9.02
CA ALA A 347 7.08 3.47 8.38
C ALA A 347 7.47 3.53 6.88
N GLU A 348 8.58 2.91 6.50
CA GLU A 348 8.96 2.78 5.09
C GLU A 348 8.01 1.83 4.36
N ALA A 349 7.65 0.69 4.98
CA ALA A 349 6.70 -0.26 4.41
C ALA A 349 5.32 0.39 4.22
N GLU A 350 4.87 1.13 5.22
CA GLU A 350 3.65 1.94 5.21
C GLU A 350 3.66 2.92 4.02
N TYR A 351 4.76 3.67 3.87
CA TYR A 351 4.97 4.57 2.74
C TYR A 351 4.82 3.86 1.39
N TRP A 352 5.47 2.72 1.17
CA TRP A 352 5.37 2.02 -0.11
C TRP A 352 3.95 1.54 -0.41
N CYS A 353 3.25 1.03 0.60
CA CYS A 353 1.87 0.59 0.48
C CYS A 353 0.94 1.76 0.13
N GLN A 354 1.04 2.87 0.86
CA GLN A 354 0.25 4.07 0.62
C GLN A 354 0.57 4.70 -0.73
N ARG A 355 1.84 4.71 -1.16
CA ARG A 355 2.25 5.18 -2.47
C ARG A 355 1.53 4.40 -3.59
N LYS A 356 1.47 3.07 -3.51
CA LYS A 356 0.72 2.26 -4.49
C LYS A 356 -0.78 2.57 -4.43
N LEU A 357 -1.37 2.63 -3.23
CA LEU A 357 -2.79 2.90 -3.07
C LEU A 357 -3.18 4.28 -3.62
N LEU A 358 -2.41 5.31 -3.30
CA LEU A 358 -2.69 6.68 -3.72
C LEU A 358 -2.36 6.91 -5.18
N MET A 359 -1.23 6.40 -5.66
CA MET A 359 -0.80 6.64 -7.04
C MET A 359 -1.47 5.69 -8.02
N VAL A 360 -1.33 4.37 -7.85
CA VAL A 360 -1.89 3.40 -8.81
C VAL A 360 -3.42 3.34 -8.69
N ASN A 361 -3.94 2.95 -7.53
CA ASN A 361 -5.39 2.78 -7.35
C ASN A 361 -6.12 4.14 -7.40
N GLY A 362 -5.50 5.18 -6.88
CA GLY A 362 -6.03 6.53 -6.89
C GLY A 362 -6.03 7.17 -8.27
N MET A 363 -4.96 7.03 -9.07
CA MET A 363 -5.00 7.53 -10.45
C MET A 363 -5.92 6.71 -11.34
N HIS A 364 -6.02 5.39 -11.20
CA HIS A 364 -7.06 4.63 -11.89
C HIS A 364 -8.46 5.19 -11.61
N THR A 365 -8.75 5.51 -10.34
CA THR A 365 -10.01 6.12 -9.94
C THR A 365 -10.20 7.50 -10.59
N CYS A 366 -9.13 8.31 -10.65
CA CYS A 366 -9.13 9.61 -11.32
C CYS A 366 -9.47 9.49 -12.81
N LEU A 367 -8.79 8.58 -13.52
CA LEU A 367 -9.03 8.32 -14.94
C LEU A 367 -10.46 7.83 -15.19
N ALA A 368 -10.99 6.97 -14.33
CA ALA A 368 -12.38 6.51 -14.42
C ALA A 368 -13.36 7.67 -14.29
N PHE A 369 -13.16 8.60 -13.33
CA PHE A 369 -14.03 9.77 -13.21
C PHE A 369 -13.84 10.77 -14.35
N MET A 370 -12.62 10.99 -14.86
CA MET A 370 -12.40 11.81 -16.06
C MET A 370 -13.13 11.22 -17.28
N THR A 371 -13.08 9.90 -17.44
CA THR A 371 -13.78 9.16 -18.50
C THR A 371 -15.30 9.32 -18.37
N LEU A 372 -15.85 9.11 -17.18
CA LEU A 372 -17.27 9.35 -16.92
C LEU A 372 -17.67 10.81 -17.18
N CYS A 373 -16.84 11.76 -16.78
CA CYS A 373 -17.13 13.18 -17.00
C CYS A 373 -17.30 13.52 -18.48
N LYS A 374 -16.47 12.90 -19.33
CA LYS A 374 -16.48 13.03 -20.79
C LYS A 374 -17.67 12.33 -21.45
N HIS A 375 -17.97 11.10 -21.06
CA HIS A 375 -18.94 10.25 -21.76
C HIS A 375 -20.34 10.26 -21.15
N GLU A 376 -20.49 10.65 -19.88
CA GLU A 376 -21.75 10.68 -19.14
C GLU A 376 -22.06 12.12 -18.63
N PRO A 377 -22.26 13.11 -19.53
CA PRO A 377 -22.54 14.49 -19.14
C PRO A 377 -23.87 14.63 -18.36
N GLY A 378 -24.85 13.77 -18.64
CA GLY A 378 -26.16 13.75 -17.98
C GLY A 378 -26.23 12.98 -16.67
N GLY A 379 -25.13 12.39 -16.21
CA GLY A 379 -25.13 11.44 -15.09
C GLY A 379 -25.21 9.98 -15.57
N LEU A 380 -25.15 9.03 -14.63
CA LEU A 380 -25.17 7.60 -14.98
C LEU A 380 -26.60 7.15 -15.32
N SER A 381 -26.76 6.52 -16.49
CA SER A 381 -28.01 5.86 -16.87
C SER A 381 -27.74 4.40 -17.28
N GLY A 382 -28.52 3.47 -16.71
CA GLY A 382 -28.33 2.04 -16.93
C GLY A 382 -26.92 1.54 -16.54
N ASP A 383 -26.44 0.52 -17.26
CA ASP A 383 -25.12 -0.11 -17.02
C ASP A 383 -24.09 0.18 -18.13
N GLY A 384 -24.46 0.93 -19.18
CA GLY A 384 -23.57 1.21 -20.32
C GLY A 384 -22.27 1.92 -19.90
N TRP A 385 -22.32 2.73 -18.85
CA TRP A 385 -21.17 3.43 -18.30
C TRP A 385 -20.02 2.51 -17.85
N LYS A 386 -20.34 1.24 -17.53
CA LYS A 386 -19.35 0.24 -17.09
C LYS A 386 -18.41 -0.17 -18.21
N GLU A 387 -18.87 -0.08 -19.46
CA GLU A 387 -18.14 -0.54 -20.63
C GLU A 387 -17.19 0.51 -21.22
N HIS A 388 -17.26 1.76 -20.76
CA HIS A 388 -16.33 2.80 -21.18
C HIS A 388 -14.89 2.39 -20.87
N THR A 389 -14.07 2.38 -21.91
CA THR A 389 -12.61 2.21 -21.78
C THR A 389 -12.02 3.46 -21.12
N LEU A 390 -11.12 3.27 -20.17
CA LEU A 390 -10.47 4.39 -19.48
C LEU A 390 -9.73 5.28 -20.48
N ASN A 391 -9.90 6.59 -20.34
CA ASN A 391 -9.05 7.56 -21.02
C ASN A 391 -7.66 7.56 -20.38
N THR A 392 -6.62 7.31 -21.16
CA THR A 392 -5.22 7.17 -20.72
C THR A 392 -4.34 8.24 -21.37
N MET A 393 -3.07 8.35 -20.96
CA MET A 393 -2.12 9.26 -21.61
C MET A 393 -1.99 9.03 -23.12
N ALA A 394 -2.17 7.79 -23.59
CA ALA A 394 -2.10 7.46 -25.02
C ALA A 394 -3.33 7.89 -25.83
N THR A 395 -4.50 7.99 -25.20
CA THR A 395 -5.77 8.31 -25.88
C THR A 395 -6.26 9.74 -25.61
N ALA A 396 -5.72 10.38 -24.57
CA ALA A 396 -6.08 11.71 -24.14
C ALA A 396 -5.52 12.80 -25.06
N ASP A 397 -6.24 13.92 -25.19
CA ASP A 397 -5.68 15.14 -25.80
C ASP A 397 -4.68 15.85 -24.86
N GLU A 398 -4.06 16.94 -25.32
CA GLU A 398 -3.04 17.65 -24.53
C GLU A 398 -3.58 18.25 -23.23
N ALA A 399 -4.81 18.77 -23.24
CA ALA A 399 -5.43 19.36 -22.06
C ALA A 399 -5.78 18.26 -21.04
N GLU A 400 -6.31 17.14 -21.52
CA GLU A 400 -6.57 15.95 -20.70
C GLU A 400 -5.27 15.37 -20.12
N ARG A 401 -4.22 15.23 -20.91
CA ARG A 401 -2.88 14.80 -20.44
C ARG A 401 -2.33 15.73 -19.36
N ARG A 402 -2.47 17.04 -19.54
CA ARG A 402 -2.07 18.02 -18.53
C ARG A 402 -2.88 17.85 -17.24
N ARG A 403 -4.20 17.70 -17.33
CA ARG A 403 -5.08 17.47 -16.17
C ARG A 403 -4.71 16.18 -15.43
N MET A 404 -4.40 15.09 -16.16
CA MET A 404 -3.93 13.83 -15.59
C MET A 404 -2.61 14.01 -14.83
N TRP A 405 -1.65 14.74 -15.40
CA TRP A 405 -0.38 15.05 -14.74
C TRP A 405 -0.59 15.85 -13.46
N VAL A 406 -1.38 16.93 -13.51
CA VAL A 406 -1.71 17.77 -12.34
C VAL A 406 -2.31 16.93 -11.20
N TRP A 407 -3.20 15.99 -11.52
CA TRP A 407 -3.77 15.06 -10.53
C TRP A 407 -2.74 14.09 -9.94
N ALA A 408 -1.81 13.58 -10.76
CA ALA A 408 -0.72 12.75 -10.26
C ALA A 408 0.18 13.53 -9.29
N VAL A 409 0.48 14.79 -9.60
CA VAL A 409 1.25 15.69 -8.72
C VAL A 409 0.53 15.98 -7.42
N ALA A 410 -0.79 16.23 -7.45
CA ALA A 410 -1.58 16.44 -6.24
C ALA A 410 -1.52 15.22 -5.30
N ARG A 411 -1.47 14.01 -5.85
CA ARG A 411 -1.30 12.78 -5.08
C ARG A 411 0.12 12.62 -4.54
N CYS A 412 1.15 13.00 -5.28
CA CYS A 412 2.51 13.07 -4.74
C CYS A 412 2.62 14.03 -3.55
N LEU A 413 1.95 15.19 -3.62
CA LEU A 413 1.87 16.13 -2.49
C LEU A 413 1.14 15.53 -1.29
N PHE A 414 0.09 14.75 -1.53
CA PHE A 414 -0.63 14.06 -0.46
C PHE A 414 0.24 12.98 0.20
N ILE A 415 0.98 12.19 -0.58
CA ILE A 415 1.98 11.23 -0.06
C ILE A 415 3.04 11.94 0.79
N ALA A 416 3.59 13.06 0.31
CA ALA A 416 4.54 13.89 1.03
C ALA A 416 3.93 14.69 2.20
N TRP A 417 2.61 14.60 2.37
CA TRP A 417 1.91 15.12 3.54
C TRP A 417 1.65 14.03 4.57
N GLU A 418 1.34 12.81 4.11
CA GLU A 418 1.13 11.66 4.99
C GLU A 418 2.42 11.22 5.68
N HIS A 419 3.53 11.19 4.95
CA HIS A 419 4.82 10.68 5.41
C HIS A 419 5.87 11.77 5.52
N GLU A 420 6.75 11.63 6.51
CA GLU A 420 7.86 12.56 6.71
C GLU A 420 8.92 12.45 5.61
N PRO A 421 9.52 13.58 5.17
CA PRO A 421 10.53 13.58 4.11
C PRO A 421 11.68 12.61 4.36
N GLU A 422 12.11 12.44 5.61
CA GLU A 422 13.20 11.56 6.01
C GLU A 422 12.85 10.07 5.86
N VAL A 423 11.58 9.71 6.06
CA VAL A 423 11.10 8.33 5.84
C VAL A 423 11.10 8.03 4.34
N ILE A 424 10.59 8.96 3.53
CA ILE A 424 10.58 8.82 2.07
C ILE A 424 12.02 8.76 1.54
N ALA A 425 12.89 9.64 2.03
CA ALA A 425 14.30 9.68 1.68
C ALA A 425 14.99 8.35 2.02
N SER A 426 14.77 7.84 3.24
CA SER A 426 15.34 6.56 3.68
C SER A 426 14.87 5.36 2.85
N ALA A 427 13.57 5.35 2.49
CA ALA A 427 12.99 4.32 1.63
C ALA A 427 13.64 4.27 0.24
N HIS A 428 13.91 5.45 -0.36
CA HIS A 428 14.53 5.54 -1.69
C HIS A 428 16.05 5.58 -1.69
N GLY A 429 16.70 5.64 -0.51
CA GLY A 429 18.13 5.92 -0.42
C GLY A 429 18.50 7.31 -0.95
N ALA A 430 17.57 8.27 -0.87
CA ALA A 430 17.72 9.61 -1.40
C ALA A 430 18.36 10.59 -0.40
N GLU A 431 19.18 11.51 -0.90
CA GLU A 431 19.86 12.54 -0.14
C GLU A 431 19.16 13.91 -0.32
N GLY A 432 18.06 14.08 0.41
CA GLY A 432 17.33 15.35 0.52
C GLY A 432 16.16 15.52 -0.44
N HIS A 433 15.58 16.72 -0.45
CA HIS A 433 14.27 16.97 -1.08
C HIS A 433 14.28 16.78 -2.60
N ALA A 434 15.36 17.16 -3.29
CA ALA A 434 15.40 17.11 -4.74
C ALA A 434 15.27 15.68 -5.28
N GLU A 435 15.99 14.73 -4.68
CA GLU A 435 15.96 13.32 -5.04
C GLU A 435 14.65 12.64 -4.62
N VAL A 436 14.10 13.00 -3.45
CA VAL A 436 12.77 12.54 -3.04
C VAL A 436 11.69 12.98 -4.05
N CYS A 437 11.72 14.25 -4.47
CA CYS A 437 10.80 14.74 -5.50
C CYS A 437 10.97 13.99 -6.81
N ALA A 438 12.21 13.78 -7.26
CA ALA A 438 12.50 13.04 -8.48
C ALA A 438 11.96 11.60 -8.43
N ALA A 439 12.15 10.90 -7.30
CA ALA A 439 11.63 9.55 -7.09
C ALA A 439 10.09 9.48 -7.16
N LEU A 440 9.40 10.41 -6.48
CA LEU A 440 7.94 10.48 -6.49
C LEU A 440 7.39 10.81 -7.89
N LEU A 441 7.96 11.81 -8.56
CA LEU A 441 7.53 12.23 -9.90
C LEU A 441 7.84 11.18 -10.97
N SER A 442 8.99 10.50 -10.86
CA SER A 442 9.36 9.38 -11.74
C SER A 442 8.33 8.25 -11.62
N TYR A 443 7.98 7.86 -10.39
CA TYR A 443 6.95 6.85 -10.16
C TYR A 443 5.57 7.27 -10.68
N ALA A 444 5.20 8.54 -10.53
CA ALA A 444 3.95 9.08 -11.07
C ALA A 444 3.91 9.01 -12.61
N ARG A 445 5.00 9.38 -13.29
CA ARG A 445 5.13 9.25 -14.76
C ARG A 445 5.05 7.80 -15.21
N ALA A 446 5.78 6.92 -14.54
CA ALA A 446 5.75 5.48 -14.82
C ALA A 446 4.33 4.92 -14.66
N THR A 447 3.62 5.30 -13.60
CA THR A 447 2.23 4.88 -13.34
C THR A 447 1.27 5.33 -14.45
N LEU A 448 1.35 6.58 -14.87
CA LEU A 448 0.56 7.08 -16.00
C LEU A 448 0.88 6.36 -17.32
N GLY A 449 2.16 6.03 -17.54
CA GLY A 449 2.60 5.22 -18.67
C GLY A 449 2.00 3.81 -18.64
N ARG A 450 2.02 3.15 -17.48
CA ARG A 450 1.50 1.79 -17.28
C ARG A 450 0.03 1.66 -17.69
N PHE A 451 -0.81 2.64 -17.35
CA PHE A 451 -2.23 2.61 -17.73
C PHE A 451 -2.45 2.60 -19.25
N SER A 452 -1.48 3.08 -20.03
CA SER A 452 -1.58 3.09 -21.50
C SER A 452 -1.26 1.72 -22.12
N THR A 453 -0.73 0.77 -21.35
CA THR A 453 -0.28 -0.54 -21.85
C THR A 453 -1.36 -1.63 -21.82
N VAL A 454 -2.42 -1.42 -21.03
CA VAL A 454 -3.52 -2.37 -20.87
C VAL A 454 -4.84 -1.63 -20.94
N GLN A 455 -5.76 -2.10 -21.78
CA GLN A 455 -7.11 -1.54 -21.84
C GLN A 455 -7.91 -1.96 -20.61
N ASP A 456 -8.42 -0.98 -19.89
CA ASP A 456 -9.25 -1.19 -18.70
C ASP A 456 -10.59 -0.46 -18.83
N LYS A 457 -11.57 -0.89 -18.05
CA LYS A 457 -12.95 -0.40 -18.07
C LYS A 457 -13.34 0.31 -16.79
N VAL A 458 -14.14 1.37 -16.91
CA VAL A 458 -14.70 2.13 -15.77
C VAL A 458 -15.44 1.20 -14.80
N GLY A 459 -16.22 0.24 -15.30
CA GLY A 459 -16.98 -0.69 -14.47
C GLY A 459 -16.11 -1.56 -13.57
N ARG A 460 -14.91 -1.94 -14.02
CA ARG A 460 -13.95 -2.71 -13.20
C ARG A 460 -13.37 -1.84 -12.09
N VAL A 461 -12.91 -0.63 -12.42
CA VAL A 461 -12.30 0.29 -11.46
C VAL A 461 -13.29 0.75 -10.37
N LEU A 462 -14.51 1.10 -10.78
CA LEU A 462 -15.55 1.61 -9.89
C LEU A 462 -16.50 0.53 -9.37
N GLY A 463 -16.24 -0.75 -9.64
CA GLY A 463 -17.08 -1.88 -9.23
C GLY A 463 -17.26 -2.02 -7.71
N GLY A 464 -16.33 -1.47 -6.92
CA GLY A 464 -16.44 -1.36 -5.46
C GLY A 464 -17.38 -0.27 -4.95
N GLY A 465 -18.15 0.36 -5.86
CA GLY A 465 -19.12 1.42 -5.58
C GLY A 465 -18.60 2.80 -5.97
N VAL A 466 -19.31 3.47 -6.90
CA VAL A 466 -18.96 4.80 -7.41
C VAL A 466 -18.81 5.82 -6.27
N ALA A 467 -19.80 5.89 -5.38
CA ALA A 467 -19.78 6.80 -4.23
C ALA A 467 -18.62 6.52 -3.26
N ASN A 468 -18.34 5.24 -3.00
CA ASN A 468 -17.25 4.83 -2.13
C ASN A 468 -15.88 5.25 -2.70
N ARG A 469 -15.65 5.00 -3.99
CA ARG A 469 -14.42 5.42 -4.68
C ARG A 469 -14.28 6.93 -4.77
N TRP A 470 -15.38 7.65 -4.99
CA TRP A 470 -15.37 9.11 -5.01
C TRP A 470 -14.97 9.70 -3.65
N ASN A 471 -15.66 9.30 -2.58
CA ASN A 471 -15.40 9.79 -1.23
C ASN A 471 -14.00 9.41 -0.74
N GLY A 472 -13.64 8.13 -0.85
CA GLY A 472 -12.41 7.59 -0.26
C GLY A 472 -11.14 7.85 -1.06
N ARG A 473 -11.22 8.13 -2.37
CA ARG A 473 -10.02 8.26 -3.22
C ARG A 473 -9.94 9.55 -4.03
N LEU A 474 -11.06 10.20 -4.36
CA LEU A 474 -11.06 11.42 -5.18
C LEU A 474 -11.21 12.67 -4.31
N LYS A 475 -12.32 12.76 -3.55
CA LYS A 475 -12.66 13.93 -2.72
C LYS A 475 -11.58 14.24 -1.68
N VAL A 476 -10.98 13.22 -1.08
CA VAL A 476 -9.92 13.36 -0.07
C VAL A 476 -8.76 14.25 -0.52
N ILE A 477 -8.42 14.25 -1.82
CA ILE A 477 -7.34 15.10 -2.35
C ILE A 477 -7.77 16.57 -2.40
N ALA A 478 -9.01 16.86 -2.76
CA ALA A 478 -9.54 18.23 -2.72
C ALA A 478 -9.65 18.76 -1.29
N ASP A 479 -10.14 17.92 -0.36
CA ASP A 479 -10.25 18.28 1.06
C ASP A 479 -8.88 18.59 1.67
N PHE A 480 -7.87 17.76 1.36
CA PHE A 480 -6.47 18.00 1.69
C PHE A 480 -6.01 19.36 1.18
N LEU A 481 -6.17 19.65 -0.11
CA LEU A 481 -5.70 20.91 -0.67
C LEU A 481 -6.40 22.10 0.00
N ALA A 482 -7.72 22.05 0.20
CA ALA A 482 -8.46 23.10 0.90
C ALA A 482 -7.91 23.34 2.32
N GLY A 483 -7.46 22.28 3.00
CA GLY A 483 -6.84 22.31 4.31
C GLY A 483 -5.36 22.71 4.36
N GLU A 484 -4.68 22.91 3.23
CA GLU A 484 -3.24 23.25 3.22
C GLU A 484 -2.99 24.73 2.90
N PRO A 485 -1.99 25.35 3.57
CA PRO A 485 -1.56 26.70 3.22
C PRO A 485 -0.82 26.66 1.87
N ALA A 486 -0.45 27.84 1.36
CA ALA A 486 0.36 27.92 0.15
C ALA A 486 1.67 27.12 0.29
N PHE A 487 2.04 26.37 -0.74
CA PHE A 487 3.20 25.46 -0.73
C PHE A 487 4.50 26.24 -0.98
N ARG A 488 4.83 27.15 -0.06
CA ARG A 488 5.99 28.05 -0.15
C ARG A 488 7.23 27.39 0.43
N GLY A 489 7.91 26.60 -0.39
CA GLY A 489 9.22 26.00 -0.07
C GLY A 489 9.18 24.58 0.50
N GLY A 490 10.34 24.12 1.00
CA GLY A 490 10.54 22.74 1.46
C GLY A 490 10.30 21.70 0.37
N LEU A 491 10.01 20.46 0.79
CA LEU A 491 9.74 19.35 -0.12
C LEU A 491 8.59 19.65 -1.10
N ARG A 492 7.51 20.29 -0.62
CA ARG A 492 6.30 20.52 -1.42
C ARG A 492 6.47 21.61 -2.48
N GLY A 493 7.14 22.70 -2.14
CA GLY A 493 7.49 23.75 -3.11
C GLY A 493 8.43 23.22 -4.18
N GLU A 494 9.44 22.43 -3.79
CA GLU A 494 10.36 21.79 -4.73
C GLU A 494 9.63 20.79 -5.64
N LEU A 495 8.67 20.03 -5.10
CA LEU A 495 7.89 19.06 -5.87
C LEU A 495 7.06 19.74 -6.97
N LEU A 496 6.37 20.84 -6.65
CA LEU A 496 5.63 21.63 -7.65
C LEU A 496 6.55 22.23 -8.73
N LYS A 497 7.71 22.75 -8.30
CA LYS A 497 8.71 23.31 -9.21
C LYS A 497 9.23 22.25 -10.19
N GLN A 498 9.67 21.09 -9.69
CA GLN A 498 10.17 20.00 -10.55
C GLN A 498 9.08 19.41 -11.44
N ALA A 499 7.83 19.39 -10.96
CA ALA A 499 6.69 18.95 -11.75
C ALA A 499 6.30 19.92 -12.88
N GLY A 500 6.72 21.20 -12.79
CA GLY A 500 6.25 22.26 -13.68
C GLY A 500 4.75 22.51 -13.54
N VAL A 501 4.21 22.44 -12.32
CA VAL A 501 2.78 22.64 -12.02
C VAL A 501 2.63 23.82 -11.06
N GLY A 502 1.81 24.81 -11.44
CA GLY A 502 1.50 25.94 -10.57
C GLY A 502 0.50 25.56 -9.48
N GLU A 503 0.59 26.16 -8.29
CA GLU A 503 -0.35 25.85 -7.20
C GLU A 503 -1.81 26.22 -7.54
N GLU A 504 -2.03 27.36 -8.21
CA GLU A 504 -3.37 27.78 -8.62
C GLU A 504 -4.00 26.81 -9.62
N GLU A 505 -3.21 26.37 -10.60
CA GLU A 505 -3.60 25.34 -11.56
C GLU A 505 -3.95 24.03 -10.83
N LEU A 506 -3.08 23.57 -9.92
CA LEU A 506 -3.29 22.36 -9.14
C LEU A 506 -4.64 22.37 -8.42
N ARG A 507 -4.92 23.44 -7.67
CA ARG A 507 -6.17 23.58 -6.91
C ARG A 507 -7.38 23.66 -7.83
N ARG A 508 -7.28 24.40 -8.93
CA ARG A 508 -8.37 24.54 -9.92
C ARG A 508 -8.72 23.20 -10.56
N GLU A 509 -7.75 22.46 -11.09
CA GLU A 509 -8.00 21.20 -11.79
C GLU A 509 -8.52 20.08 -10.87
N VAL A 510 -8.04 20.04 -9.62
CA VAL A 510 -8.52 19.10 -8.61
C VAL A 510 -9.96 19.41 -8.23
N ASN A 511 -10.26 20.68 -7.88
CA ASN A 511 -11.61 21.08 -7.51
C ASN A 511 -12.60 20.91 -8.67
N ALA A 512 -12.19 21.22 -9.90
CA ALA A 512 -13.01 21.06 -11.09
C ALA A 512 -13.46 19.60 -11.28
N LEU A 513 -12.54 18.63 -11.23
CA LEU A 513 -12.93 17.22 -11.39
C LEU A 513 -13.81 16.72 -10.25
N VAL A 514 -13.51 17.10 -9.00
CA VAL A 514 -14.33 16.68 -7.85
C VAL A 514 -15.76 17.24 -7.95
N ALA A 515 -15.91 18.52 -8.28
CA ALA A 515 -17.21 19.15 -8.48
C ALA A 515 -17.97 18.53 -9.66
N GLU A 516 -17.29 18.36 -10.80
CA GLU A 516 -17.86 17.78 -12.01
C GLU A 516 -18.36 16.35 -11.79
N SER A 517 -17.56 15.52 -11.14
CA SER A 517 -17.85 14.09 -10.89
C SER A 517 -18.86 13.83 -9.77
N GLN A 518 -19.17 14.82 -8.93
CA GLN A 518 -20.11 14.67 -7.82
C GLN A 518 -21.49 14.17 -8.27
N ARG A 519 -21.90 14.49 -9.50
CA ARG A 519 -23.16 14.04 -10.11
C ARG A 519 -23.34 12.51 -10.16
N PHE A 520 -22.25 11.74 -10.07
CA PHE A 520 -22.30 10.27 -10.15
C PHE A 520 -22.47 9.59 -8.77
N VAL A 521 -22.35 10.33 -7.66
CA VAL A 521 -22.32 9.78 -6.29
C VAL A 521 -23.72 9.47 -5.76
N GLY A 522 -24.76 10.14 -6.26
CA GLY A 522 -26.15 10.00 -5.81
C GLY A 522 -26.99 8.97 -6.58
N VAL A 523 -26.44 8.32 -7.61
CA VAL A 523 -27.21 7.37 -8.45
C VAL A 523 -27.25 6.01 -7.76
N GLN A 524 -28.41 5.63 -7.23
CA GLN A 524 -28.64 4.25 -6.77
C GLN A 524 -28.60 3.31 -7.97
N VAL A 525 -27.49 2.58 -8.12
CA VAL A 525 -27.43 1.45 -9.05
C VAL A 525 -28.37 0.38 -8.50
N GLN A 526 -29.54 0.22 -9.13
CA GLN A 526 -30.45 -0.89 -8.81
C GLN A 526 -29.68 -2.20 -9.01
N ARG A 527 -29.34 -2.88 -7.91
CA ARG A 527 -28.90 -4.28 -7.98
C ARG A 527 -30.05 -5.07 -8.59
N ARG A 528 -29.89 -5.57 -9.81
CA ARG A 528 -30.75 -6.65 -10.32
C ARG A 528 -30.67 -7.79 -9.30
N GLN A 529 -31.77 -8.03 -8.59
CA GLN A 529 -31.94 -9.27 -7.85
C GLN A 529 -31.77 -10.40 -8.87
N SER A 530 -30.76 -11.22 -8.68
CA SER A 530 -30.60 -12.47 -9.41
C SER A 530 -31.88 -13.28 -9.19
N GLN A 531 -32.72 -13.38 -10.22
CA GLN A 531 -33.78 -14.38 -10.22
C GLN A 531 -33.10 -15.74 -10.15
N ILE A 532 -33.23 -16.39 -8.99
CA ILE A 532 -33.00 -17.82 -8.87
C ILE A 532 -34.09 -18.47 -9.71
N VAL A 533 -33.78 -18.78 -10.97
CA VAL A 533 -34.55 -19.75 -11.72
C VAL A 533 -34.10 -21.11 -11.21
N VAL A 534 -34.93 -21.68 -10.34
CA VAL A 534 -34.86 -23.12 -10.07
C VAL A 534 -35.45 -23.80 -11.31
N THR A 535 -34.59 -24.48 -12.06
CA THR A 535 -34.97 -25.56 -12.98
C THR A 535 -34.08 -26.74 -12.71
#